data_AF-A0AA51L238-F1
#
_entry.id   AF-A0AA51L238-F1
#
_cell.length_a   1.000
_cell.length_b   1.000
_cell.length_c   1.000
_cell.angle_alpha   90.00
_cell.angle_beta   90.00
_cell.angle_gamma   90.00
#
_symmetry.space_group_name_H-M   'P 1'
#
loop_
_entity.id
_entity.type
_entity.pdbx_description
1 polymer ?
#
loop_
_entity_poly.entity_id
_entity_poly.type
_entity_poly.pdbx_seq_one_letter_code
_entity_poly.pdbx_strand_id
1 'polypeptide(L)'
;MIHGDEALQQAIKITAALFSGEVKNLTAGEIKQGFKDVPSFDAAGETNLVELLVASKICPSKRQAREDVTNGAVSINGERVTDIEYTLSEADRIEAQFTIIRRGKKKYFLIKY
;
A
#
# COMPACT_ATOMS: atom_id res chain seq x y z
N MET A 1 -2.24 30.05 -16.58
CA MET A 1 -3.68 29.75 -16.41
C MET A 1 -3.82 28.25 -16.61
N ILE A 2 -4.47 27.56 -15.67
CA ILE A 2 -5.06 26.21 -15.83
C ILE A 2 -4.08 25.01 -15.77
N HIS A 3 -3.46 24.77 -14.61
CA HIS A 3 -3.17 23.38 -14.15
C HIS A 3 -4.03 22.99 -12.94
N GLY A 4 -4.92 23.89 -12.51
CA GLY A 4 -5.73 23.72 -11.30
C GLY A 4 -6.77 22.60 -11.43
N ASP A 5 -7.44 22.50 -12.57
CA ASP A 5 -8.51 21.52 -12.78
C ASP A 5 -8.00 20.07 -12.86
N GLU A 6 -6.91 19.82 -13.60
CA GLU A 6 -6.31 18.47 -13.67
C GLU A 6 -5.74 18.03 -12.33
N ALA A 7 -5.03 18.93 -11.62
CA ALA A 7 -4.46 18.63 -10.31
C ALA A 7 -5.55 18.38 -9.25
N LEU A 8 -6.68 19.11 -9.31
CA LEU A 8 -7.83 18.89 -8.43
C LEU A 8 -8.50 17.54 -8.73
N GLN A 9 -8.73 17.22 -10.00
CA GLN A 9 -9.33 15.93 -10.37
C GLN A 9 -8.43 14.76 -10.00
N GLN A 10 -7.11 14.89 -10.17
CA GLN A 10 -6.14 13.90 -9.68
C GLN A 10 -6.24 13.77 -8.16
N ALA A 11 -6.20 14.87 -7.40
CA ALA A 11 -6.31 14.82 -5.94
C ALA A 11 -7.62 14.16 -5.47
N ILE A 12 -8.74 14.43 -6.14
CA ILE A 12 -10.04 13.81 -5.84
C ILE A 12 -10.01 12.32 -6.16
N LYS A 13 -9.47 11.91 -7.31
CA LYS A 13 -9.31 10.48 -7.68
C LYS A 13 -8.41 9.75 -6.69
N ILE A 14 -7.28 10.36 -6.31
CA ILE A 14 -6.34 9.78 -5.36
C ILE A 14 -7.01 9.62 -4.00
N THR A 15 -7.70 10.65 -3.52
CA THR A 15 -8.44 10.60 -2.26
C THR A 15 -9.55 9.54 -2.33
N ALA A 16 -10.32 9.51 -3.41
CA ALA A 16 -11.36 8.51 -3.61
C ALA A 16 -10.80 7.09 -3.59
N ALA A 17 -9.70 6.82 -4.31
CA ALA A 17 -9.03 5.53 -4.33
C ALA A 17 -8.40 5.15 -2.97
N LEU A 18 -7.84 6.10 -2.24
CA LEU A 18 -7.39 5.94 -0.85
C LEU A 18 -8.52 5.44 0.06
N PHE A 19 -9.71 6.03 -0.10
CA PHE A 19 -10.89 5.71 0.72
C PHE A 19 -11.66 4.47 0.23
N SER A 20 -11.76 4.26 -1.08
CA SER A 20 -12.44 3.10 -1.67
C SER A 20 -11.59 1.83 -1.65
N GLY A 21 -10.26 1.97 -1.52
CA GLY A 21 -9.32 0.87 -1.59
C GLY A 21 -8.90 0.52 -3.02
N GLU A 22 -9.45 1.18 -4.05
CA GLU A 22 -9.10 0.95 -5.46
C GLU A 22 -7.83 1.69 -5.88
N VAL A 23 -6.80 1.58 -5.05
CA VAL A 23 -5.49 2.18 -5.34
C VAL A 23 -4.76 1.50 -6.49
N LYS A 24 -5.22 0.30 -6.92
CA LYS A 24 -4.70 -0.44 -8.08
C LYS A 24 -4.80 0.34 -9.40
N ASN A 25 -5.75 1.28 -9.51
CA ASN A 25 -5.99 2.05 -10.74
C ASN A 25 -5.25 3.40 -10.78
N LEU A 26 -4.48 3.74 -9.74
CA LEU A 26 -3.71 4.99 -9.70
C LEU A 26 -2.31 4.79 -10.28
N THR A 27 -1.76 5.83 -10.89
CA THR A 27 -0.34 5.87 -11.30
C THR A 27 0.60 6.12 -10.12
N ALA A 28 1.88 5.77 -10.27
CA ALA A 28 2.94 6.03 -9.30
C ALA A 28 3.03 7.51 -8.90
N GLY A 29 2.92 8.40 -9.89
CA GLY A 29 2.95 9.85 -9.67
C GLY A 29 1.82 10.30 -8.75
N GLU A 30 0.60 9.82 -9.03
CA GLU A 30 -0.60 10.10 -8.26
C GLU A 30 -0.51 9.55 -6.83
N ILE A 31 -0.03 8.31 -6.68
CA ILE A 31 0.20 7.68 -5.37
C ILE A 31 1.21 8.49 -4.57
N LYS A 32 2.33 8.89 -5.17
CA LYS A 32 3.37 9.68 -4.49
C LYS A 32 2.85 11.04 -4.03
N GLN A 33 1.87 11.60 -4.73
CA GLN A 33 1.30 12.91 -4.46
C GLN A 33 0.22 12.87 -3.38
N GLY A 34 -0.66 11.87 -3.37
CA GLY A 34 -1.71 11.76 -2.35
C GLY A 34 -1.34 10.92 -1.12
N PHE A 35 -0.31 10.09 -1.18
CA PHE A 35 0.26 9.39 -0.02
C PHE A 35 1.47 10.12 0.57
N LYS A 36 1.63 11.41 0.27
CA LYS A 36 2.76 12.22 0.77
C LYS A 36 2.78 12.31 2.30
N ASP A 37 1.62 12.30 2.93
CA ASP A 37 1.43 12.30 4.38
C ASP A 37 1.42 10.88 5.00
N VAL A 38 1.48 9.83 4.18
CA VAL A 38 1.44 8.44 4.64
C VAL A 38 2.88 7.93 4.76
N PRO A 39 3.24 7.24 5.86
CA PRO A 39 4.56 6.66 6.01
C PRO A 39 4.88 5.72 4.86
N SER A 40 5.93 6.05 4.10
CA SER A 40 6.45 5.22 3.02
C SER A 40 7.75 4.52 3.43
N PHE A 41 7.92 3.28 2.99
CA PHE A 41 9.11 2.47 3.23
C PHE A 41 9.65 1.92 1.92
N ASP A 42 10.97 1.84 1.80
CA ASP A 42 11.64 1.19 0.69
C ASP A 42 11.84 -0.30 1.01
N ALA A 43 11.34 -1.20 0.16
CA ALA A 43 11.45 -2.64 0.30
C ALA A 43 12.34 -3.20 -0.81
N ALA A 44 13.31 -4.04 -0.44
CA ALA A 44 14.21 -4.66 -1.39
C ALA A 44 13.58 -5.91 -2.02
N GLY A 45 12.95 -5.76 -3.18
CA GLY A 45 12.60 -6.87 -4.09
C GLY A 45 11.40 -7.74 -3.70
N GLU A 46 11.32 -8.93 -4.32
CA GLU A 46 10.27 -9.92 -4.03
C GLU A 46 10.46 -10.48 -2.63
N THR A 47 9.50 -10.20 -1.76
CA THR A 47 9.56 -10.58 -0.36
C THR A 47 8.18 -11.03 0.07
N ASN A 48 8.13 -12.07 0.91
CA ASN A 48 6.89 -12.55 1.50
C ASN A 48 6.21 -11.41 2.27
N LEU A 49 4.87 -11.34 2.23
CA LEU A 49 4.09 -10.31 2.91
C LEU A 49 4.52 -10.10 4.38
N VAL A 50 4.76 -11.18 5.11
CA VAL A 50 5.19 -11.14 6.52
C VAL A 50 6.56 -10.48 6.67
N GLU A 51 7.51 -10.84 5.81
CA GLU A 51 8.84 -10.24 5.84
C GLU A 51 8.81 -8.78 5.43
N LEU A 52 7.99 -8.45 4.44
CA LEU A 52 7.82 -7.10 3.97
C LEU A 52 7.19 -6.21 5.05
N LEU A 53 6.21 -6.69 5.81
CA LEU A 53 5.65 -5.99 6.98
C LEU A 53 6.70 -5.67 8.06
N VAL A 54 7.68 -6.56 8.24
CA VAL A 54 8.76 -6.38 9.22
C VAL A 54 9.85 -5.46 8.67
N ALA A 55 10.23 -5.64 7.41
CA ALA A 55 11.20 -4.80 6.71
C ALA A 55 10.72 -3.34 6.63
N SER A 56 9.43 -3.13 6.36
CA SER A 56 8.78 -1.82 6.36
C SER A 56 8.48 -1.26 7.75
N LYS A 57 8.97 -1.91 8.83
CA LYS A 57 8.73 -1.54 10.24
C LYS A 57 7.24 -1.33 10.59
N ILE A 58 6.31 -1.85 9.78
CA ILE A 58 4.87 -1.82 10.05
C ILE A 58 4.56 -2.71 11.25
N CYS A 59 5.26 -3.84 11.34
CA CYS A 59 5.17 -4.80 12.44
C CYS A 59 6.53 -4.91 13.15
N PRO A 60 6.54 -4.99 14.50
CA PRO A 60 7.77 -5.08 15.28
C PRO A 60 8.47 -6.45 15.16
N SER A 61 7.78 -7.48 14.68
CA SER A 61 8.32 -8.84 14.58
C SER A 61 7.54 -9.70 13.59
N LYS A 62 8.19 -10.75 13.06
CA LYS A 62 7.58 -11.74 12.15
C LYS A 62 6.34 -12.42 12.77
N ARG A 63 6.37 -12.69 14.09
CA ARG A 63 5.23 -13.24 14.83
C ARG A 63 4.01 -12.31 14.77
N GLN A 64 4.23 -11.02 15.01
CA GLN A 64 3.15 -10.02 15.01
C GLN A 64 2.58 -9.82 13.61
N ALA A 65 3.44 -9.77 12.59
CA ALA A 65 3.02 -9.69 11.20
C ALA A 65 2.13 -10.88 10.81
N ARG A 66 2.50 -12.11 11.18
CA ARG A 66 1.66 -13.30 10.96
C ARG A 66 0.30 -13.17 11.64
N GLU A 67 0.27 -12.80 12.92
CA GLU A 67 -1.00 -12.59 13.64
C GLU A 67 -1.88 -11.53 12.96
N ASP A 68 -1.33 -10.38 12.58
CA ASP A 68 -2.09 -9.32 11.91
C ASP A 68 -2.70 -9.81 10.59
N VAL A 69 -1.94 -10.59 9.82
CA VAL A 69 -2.38 -11.18 8.55
C VAL A 69 -3.46 -12.22 8.79
N THR A 70 -3.21 -13.21 9.65
CA THR A 70 -4.18 -14.27 9.95
C THR A 70 -5.48 -13.73 10.54
N ASN A 71 -5.42 -12.65 11.32
CA ASN A 71 -6.60 -11.96 11.86
C ASN A 71 -7.36 -11.12 10.81
N GLY A 72 -6.87 -11.05 9.56
CA GLY A 72 -7.45 -10.22 8.50
C GLY A 72 -7.31 -8.73 8.77
N ALA A 73 -6.35 -8.34 9.60
CA ALA A 73 -6.03 -6.94 9.89
C ALA A 73 -5.10 -6.33 8.83
N VAL A 74 -4.62 -7.10 7.85
CA VAL A 74 -3.79 -6.60 6.75
C VAL A 74 -4.57 -6.63 5.44
N SER A 75 -4.43 -5.58 4.65
CA SER A 75 -4.96 -5.51 3.29
C SER A 75 -3.90 -4.95 2.35
N ILE A 76 -3.73 -5.58 1.20
CA ILE A 76 -2.81 -5.17 0.15
C ILE A 76 -3.63 -4.60 -0.99
N ASN A 77 -3.33 -3.37 -1.41
CA ASN A 77 -4.01 -2.70 -2.51
C ASN A 77 -5.55 -2.74 -2.40
N GLY A 78 -6.05 -2.61 -1.17
CA GLY A 78 -7.50 -2.68 -0.87
C GLY A 78 -8.06 -4.09 -0.67
N GLU A 79 -7.32 -5.14 -1.05
CA GLU A 79 -7.73 -6.53 -0.91
C GLU A 79 -7.26 -7.09 0.44
N ARG A 80 -8.18 -7.69 1.20
CA ARG A 80 -7.82 -8.30 2.49
C ARG A 80 -7.05 -9.59 2.23
N VAL A 81 -5.86 -9.67 2.82
CA VAL A 81 -5.00 -10.85 2.71
C VAL A 81 -4.92 -11.50 4.08
N THR A 82 -5.41 -12.73 4.17
CA THR A 82 -5.33 -13.56 5.38
C THR A 82 -4.25 -14.63 5.30
N ASP A 83 -3.60 -14.74 4.14
CA ASP A 83 -2.61 -15.76 3.86
C ASP A 83 -1.21 -15.27 4.23
N ILE A 84 -0.56 -16.00 5.14
CA ILE A 84 0.79 -15.71 5.65
C ILE A 84 1.89 -16.12 4.68
N GLU A 85 1.59 -17.00 3.72
CA GLU A 85 2.50 -17.41 2.65
C GLU A 85 2.31 -16.55 1.40
N TYR A 86 1.37 -15.61 1.43
CA TYR A 86 1.16 -14.66 0.35
C TYR A 86 2.45 -13.91 0.04
N THR A 87 2.86 -14.01 -1.22
CA THR A 87 4.03 -13.33 -1.74
C THR A 87 3.55 -12.28 -2.71
N LEU A 88 3.98 -11.03 -2.51
CA LEU A 88 3.62 -9.97 -3.44
C LEU A 88 4.29 -10.25 -4.78
N SER A 89 3.47 -10.52 -5.79
CA SER A 89 3.91 -10.63 -7.17
C SER A 89 3.97 -9.25 -7.81
N GLU A 90 4.70 -9.15 -8.93
CA GLU A 90 4.76 -7.96 -9.75
C GLU A 90 3.37 -7.51 -10.23
N ALA A 91 2.43 -8.44 -10.38
CA ALA A 91 1.03 -8.15 -10.72
C ALA A 91 0.29 -7.31 -9.65
N ASP A 92 0.74 -7.38 -8.39
CA ASP A 92 0.21 -6.55 -7.29
C ASP A 92 1.04 -5.28 -7.08
N ARG A 93 2.13 -5.09 -7.84
CA ARG A 93 2.90 -3.85 -7.81
C ARG A 93 2.27 -2.85 -8.76
N ILE A 94 1.87 -1.72 -8.21
CA ILE A 94 1.39 -0.59 -8.98
C ILE A 94 2.59 0.02 -9.71
N GLU A 95 2.53 -0.02 -11.04
CA GLU A 95 3.63 0.36 -11.95
C GLU A 95 4.99 -0.28 -11.60
N ALA A 96 4.97 -1.52 -11.08
CA ALA A 96 6.16 -2.26 -10.64
C ALA A 96 7.02 -1.56 -9.57
N GLN A 97 6.55 -0.43 -9.01
CA GLN A 97 7.33 0.44 -8.13
C GLN A 97 6.67 0.64 -6.76
N PHE A 98 5.35 0.49 -6.65
CA PHE A 98 4.62 0.82 -5.43
C PHE A 98 3.66 -0.28 -5.01
N THR A 99 3.52 -0.47 -3.70
CA THR A 99 2.50 -1.31 -3.08
C THR A 99 1.89 -0.56 -1.91
N ILE A 100 0.57 -0.65 -1.75
CA ILE A 100 -0.12 -0.04 -0.62
C ILE A 100 -0.54 -1.12 0.36
N ILE A 101 -0.14 -0.96 1.62
CA ILE A 101 -0.49 -1.84 2.71
C ILE A 101 -1.34 -1.07 3.70
N ARG A 102 -2.52 -1.60 3.97
CA ARG A 102 -3.41 -1.10 5.01
C ARG A 102 -3.37 -2.06 6.18
N ARG A 103 -3.08 -1.51 7.36
CA ARG A 103 -3.17 -2.23 8.63
C ARG A 103 -4.36 -1.71 9.44
N GLY A 104 -5.35 -2.56 9.63
CA GLY A 104 -6.60 -2.29 10.33
C GLY A 104 -7.48 -1.27 9.58
N LYS A 105 -8.23 -0.48 10.35
CA LYS A 105 -9.23 0.43 9.76
C LYS A 105 -8.67 1.78 9.28
N LYS A 106 -7.53 2.26 9.78
CA LYS A 106 -7.07 3.64 9.54
C LYS A 106 -5.59 3.80 9.17
N LYS A 107 -4.73 2.80 9.37
CA LYS A 107 -3.29 2.95 9.08
C LYS A 107 -3.00 2.47 7.67
N TYR A 108 -2.57 3.40 6.84
CA TYR A 108 -2.04 3.12 5.51
C TYR A 108 -0.52 3.22 5.59
N PHE A 109 0.14 2.40 4.80
CA PHE A 109 1.58 2.36 4.62
C PHE A 109 1.84 2.17 3.14
N LEU A 110 2.85 2.87 2.66
CA LEU A 110 3.23 2.81 1.27
C LEU A 110 4.59 2.13 1.17
N ILE A 111 4.70 1.16 0.28
CA ILE A 111 5.92 0.42 0.03
C ILE A 111 6.40 0.84 -1.34
N LYS A 112 7.65 1.27 -1.41
CA LYS A 112 8.38 1.61 -2.62
C LYS A 112 9.39 0.49 -2.84
N TYR A 113 9.54 0.00 -4.07
CA TYR A 113 10.60 -0.94 -4.42
C TYR A 113 11.77 -0.20 -5.07
#